data_AF-A0A959VUA7-F1
#
_entry.id   AF-A0A959VUA7-F1
#
_cell.length_a   1.000
_cell.length_b   1.000
_cell.length_c   1.000
_cell.angle_alpha   90.00
_cell.angle_beta   90.00
_cell.angle_gamma   90.00
#
_symmetry.space_group_name_H-M   'P 1'
#
loop_
_entity.id
_entity.type
_entity.pdbx_description
1 polymer ?
#
loop_
_entity_poly.entity_id
_entity_poly.type
_entity_poly.pdbx_seq_one_letter_code
_entity_poly.pdbx_strand_id
1 'polypeptide(L)'
;HPNDKMRLVMPPAASIPLALIFYAVFMLIFGSPYGFVLFGGFLIGYLGYDYTHYYLHHFVPKSKIGKRVREHHMRHHFQDHHYGYGVSTPFWDHIFRTVPRSRKADRKPS
;
A
#
# COMPACT_ATOMS: atom_id res chain seq x y z
N HIS A 1 7.25 -9.10 13.84
CA HIS A 1 7.13 -10.41 13.17
C HIS A 1 6.20 -10.28 11.98
N PRO A 2 6.67 -10.50 10.74
CA PRO A 2 5.89 -10.25 9.51
C PRO A 2 4.73 -11.23 9.24
N ASN A 3 4.48 -12.16 10.17
CA ASN A 3 3.52 -13.27 10.02
C ASN A 3 2.35 -13.22 11.02
N ASP A 4 2.18 -12.12 11.76
CA ASP A 4 1.04 -12.00 12.66
C ASP A 4 -0.23 -11.63 11.88
N LYS A 5 -1.05 -12.66 11.59
CA LYS A 5 -2.27 -12.60 10.78
C LYS A 5 -3.33 -11.63 11.35
N MET A 6 -3.24 -11.26 12.62
CA MET A 6 -4.22 -10.41 13.31
C MET A 6 -3.95 -8.90 13.19
N ARG A 7 -2.82 -8.51 12.56
CA ARG A 7 -2.41 -7.10 12.43
C ARG A 7 -2.10 -6.65 11.00
N LEU A 8 -2.37 -7.50 10.01
CA LEU A 8 -1.98 -7.25 8.62
C LEU A 8 -2.95 -6.34 7.85
N VAL A 9 -4.20 -6.30 8.29
CA VAL A 9 -5.25 -5.38 7.84
C VAL A 9 -5.57 -4.45 8.99
N MET A 10 -5.90 -3.19 8.70
CA MET A 10 -6.24 -2.25 9.76
C MET A 10 -7.46 -2.78 10.53
N PRO A 11 -7.40 -2.78 11.88
CA PRO A 11 -8.54 -3.20 12.67
C PRO A 11 -9.72 -2.25 12.41
N PRO A 12 -10.97 -2.74 12.39
CA PRO A 12 -12.15 -1.90 12.17
C PRO A 12 -12.22 -0.68 13.10
N ALA A 13 -11.70 -0.83 14.33
CA ALA A 13 -11.60 0.24 15.32
C ALA A 13 -10.73 1.43 14.86
N ALA A 14 -9.73 1.22 14.00
CA ALA A 14 -8.92 2.28 13.39
C ALA A 14 -9.52 2.77 12.06
N SER A 15 -10.06 1.85 11.25
CA SER A 15 -10.60 2.18 9.92
C SER A 15 -11.88 3.02 10.00
N ILE A 16 -12.76 2.80 10.99
CA ILE A 16 -14.03 3.53 11.11
C ILE A 16 -13.81 5.03 11.42
N PRO A 17 -13.05 5.42 12.45
CA PRO A 17 -12.76 6.84 12.70
C PRO A 17 -12.09 7.51 11.50
N LEU A 18 -11.14 6.82 10.85
CA LEU A 18 -10.45 7.36 9.68
C LEU A 18 -11.41 7.56 8.51
N ALA A 19 -12.31 6.60 8.25
CA ALA A 19 -13.33 6.71 7.22
C ALA A 19 -14.29 7.88 7.48
N LEU A 20 -14.69 8.12 8.73
CA LEU A 20 -15.52 9.28 9.10
C LEU A 20 -14.81 10.60 8.86
N ILE A 21 -13.52 10.69 9.20
CA ILE A 21 -12.70 11.89 8.94
C ILE A 21 -12.62 12.16 7.44
N PHE A 22 -12.28 11.15 6.62
CA PHE A 22 -12.22 11.32 5.17
C PHE A 22 -13.59 11.65 4.57
N TYR A 23 -14.66 10.99 5.03
CA TYR A 23 -16.02 11.31 4.61
C TYR A 23 -16.35 12.79 4.87
N ALA A 24 -16.07 13.30 6.07
CA ALA A 24 -16.28 14.70 6.40
C ALA A 24 -15.45 15.62 5.51
N VAL A 25 -14.18 15.30 5.25
CA VAL A 25 -13.31 16.07 4.35
C VAL A 25 -13.85 16.10 2.91
N PHE A 26 -14.24 14.95 2.36
CA PHE A 26 -14.81 14.88 1.01
C PHE A 26 -16.12 15.67 0.90
N MET A 27 -17.00 15.54 1.88
CA MET A 27 -18.26 16.29 1.91
C MET A 27 -18.04 17.80 2.08
N LEU A 28 -17.06 18.20 2.90
CA LEU A 28 -16.73 19.60 3.13
C LEU A 28 -16.14 20.27 1.88
N ILE A 29 -15.26 19.58 1.16
CA ILE A 29 -14.55 20.16 0.00
C ILE A 29 -15.42 20.11 -1.27
N PHE A 30 -16.15 19.01 -1.50
CA PHE A 30 -16.81 18.75 -2.78
C PHE A 30 -18.34 18.81 -2.73
N GLY A 31 -18.94 18.78 -1.53
CA GLY A 31 -20.39 18.83 -1.35
C GLY A 31 -21.15 17.63 -1.95
N SER A 32 -22.48 17.65 -1.87
CA SER A 32 -23.33 16.66 -2.51
C SER A 32 -23.62 17.04 -3.97
N PRO A 33 -23.63 16.09 -4.93
CA PRO A 33 -23.44 14.64 -4.76
C PRO A 33 -21.99 14.17 -4.90
N TYR A 34 -21.07 15.04 -5.35
CA TYR A 34 -19.72 14.64 -5.75
C TYR A 34 -18.87 14.06 -4.60
N GLY A 35 -19.03 14.58 -3.39
CA GLY A 35 -18.37 14.07 -2.19
C GLY A 35 -18.68 12.59 -1.92
N PHE A 36 -19.93 12.16 -2.15
CA PHE A 36 -20.32 10.75 -2.02
C PHE A 36 -19.63 9.85 -3.06
N VAL A 37 -19.60 10.29 -4.32
CA VAL A 37 -18.96 9.53 -5.41
C VAL A 37 -17.47 9.40 -5.18
N LEU A 38 -16.80 10.50 -4.80
CA LEU A 38 -15.37 10.52 -4.51
C LEU A 38 -15.02 9.67 -3.29
N PHE A 39 -15.81 9.77 -2.21
CA PHE A 39 -15.62 8.94 -1.03
C PHE A 39 -15.83 7.45 -1.34
N GLY A 40 -16.85 7.11 -2.14
CA GLY A 40 -17.07 5.74 -2.61
C GLY A 40 -15.87 5.19 -3.40
N GLY A 41 -15.33 5.98 -4.33
CA GLY A 41 -14.11 5.63 -5.07
C GLY A 41 -12.90 5.47 -4.15
N PHE A 42 -12.75 6.34 -3.16
CA PHE A 42 -11.70 6.25 -2.15
C PHE A 42 -11.78 4.95 -1.34
N LEU A 43 -12.97 4.56 -0.88
CA LEU A 43 -13.17 3.30 -0.15
C LEU A 43 -12.85 2.07 -1.01
N ILE A 44 -13.28 2.06 -2.27
CA ILE A 44 -12.94 0.98 -3.21
C ILE A 44 -11.42 0.89 -3.40
N GLY A 45 -10.73 2.03 -3.56
CA GLY A 45 -9.28 2.08 -3.66
C GLY A 45 -8.58 1.57 -2.41
N TYR A 46 -9.04 1.96 -1.22
CA TYR A 46 -8.54 1.50 0.06
C TYR A 46 -8.68 -0.02 0.23
N LEU A 47 -9.86 -0.58 -0.07
CA LEU A 47 -10.06 -2.03 -0.03
C LEU A 47 -9.17 -2.76 -1.03
N GLY A 48 -9.02 -2.21 -2.24
CA GLY A 48 -8.10 -2.74 -3.25
C GLY A 48 -6.64 -2.76 -2.77
N TYR A 49 -6.21 -1.71 -2.06
CA TYR A 49 -4.90 -1.66 -1.41
C TYR A 49 -4.75 -2.73 -0.33
N ASP A 50 -5.70 -2.86 0.59
CA ASP A 50 -5.66 -3.83 1.68
C ASP A 50 -5.66 -5.28 1.15
N TYR A 51 -6.50 -5.59 0.16
CA TYR A 51 -6.50 -6.91 -0.49
C TYR A 51 -5.19 -7.18 -1.22
N THR A 52 -4.61 -6.17 -1.88
CA THR A 52 -3.31 -6.32 -2.54
C THR A 52 -2.23 -6.62 -1.49
N HIS A 53 -2.17 -5.85 -0.40
CA HIS A 53 -1.24 -6.07 0.70
C HIS A 53 -1.34 -7.51 1.24
N TYR A 54 -2.55 -7.94 1.57
CA TYR A 54 -2.82 -9.30 2.03
C TYR A 54 -2.37 -10.34 1.00
N TYR A 55 -2.70 -10.14 -0.28
CA TYR A 55 -2.37 -11.06 -1.36
C TYR A 55 -0.86 -11.21 -1.54
N LEU A 56 -0.09 -10.11 -1.50
CA LEU A 56 1.36 -10.14 -1.67
C LEU A 56 2.05 -10.88 -0.52
N HIS A 57 1.52 -10.79 0.71
CA HIS A 57 2.03 -11.53 1.86
C HIS A 57 1.72 -13.03 1.81
N HIS A 58 0.51 -13.40 1.40
CA HIS A 58 0.03 -14.78 1.53
C HIS A 58 0.15 -15.62 0.26
N PHE A 59 0.34 -14.98 -0.90
CA PHE A 59 0.38 -15.66 -2.19
C PHE A 59 1.56 -15.21 -3.04
N VAL A 60 1.86 -16.01 -4.07
CA VAL A 60 2.86 -15.67 -5.09
C VAL A 60 2.13 -15.35 -6.39
N PRO A 61 2.10 -14.08 -6.82
CA PRO A 61 1.47 -13.69 -8.07
C PRO A 61 2.09 -14.43 -9.26
N LYS A 62 1.24 -14.85 -10.22
CA LYS A 62 1.71 -15.54 -11.43
C LYS A 62 2.16 -14.56 -12.52
N SER A 63 1.56 -13.37 -12.58
CA SER A 63 1.87 -12.36 -13.60
C SER A 63 3.23 -11.69 -13.37
N LYS A 64 3.88 -11.25 -14.45
CA LYS A 64 5.18 -10.54 -14.37
C LYS A 64 5.09 -9.28 -13.50
N ILE A 65 4.01 -8.51 -13.64
CA ILE A 65 3.78 -7.29 -12.85
C ILE A 65 3.57 -7.64 -11.39
N GLY A 66 2.69 -8.59 -11.07
CA GLY A 66 2.44 -9.00 -9.69
C GLY A 66 3.69 -9.51 -9.00
N LYS A 67 4.55 -10.27 -9.69
CA LYS A 67 5.84 -10.71 -9.14
C LYS A 67 6.76 -9.55 -8.77
N ARG A 68 6.83 -8.50 -9.61
CA ARG A 68 7.62 -7.30 -9.32
C ARG A 68 7.07 -6.52 -8.14
N VAL A 69 5.76 -6.33 -8.07
CA VAL A 69 5.10 -5.65 -6.95
C VAL A 69 5.34 -6.44 -5.65
N ARG A 70 5.23 -7.77 -5.69
CA ARG A 70 5.57 -8.62 -4.53
C ARG A 70 7.03 -8.49 -4.15
N GLU A 71 7.96 -8.53 -5.11
CA GLU A 71 9.38 -8.37 -4.82
C GLU A 71 9.66 -7.02 -4.15
N HIS A 72 9.10 -5.92 -4.67
CA HIS A 72 9.20 -4.59 -4.07
C HIS A 72 8.69 -4.57 -2.63
N HIS A 73 7.48 -5.09 -2.40
CA HIS A 73 6.87 -5.17 -1.07
C HIS A 73 7.67 -6.03 -0.08
N MET A 74 8.19 -7.17 -0.54
CA MET A 74 9.02 -8.04 0.29
C MET A 74 10.36 -7.39 0.63
N ARG A 75 10.93 -6.56 -0.25
CA ARG A 75 12.15 -5.81 0.06
C ARG A 75 11.92 -4.77 1.16
N HIS A 76 10.78 -4.09 1.16
CA HIS A 76 10.42 -3.19 2.26
C HIS A 76 10.47 -3.92 3.62
N HIS A 77 9.89 -5.12 3.70
CA HIS A 77 9.87 -5.89 4.96
C HIS A 77 11.17 -6.59 5.34
N PHE A 78 11.99 -7.00 4.38
CA PHE A 78 13.16 -7.86 4.65
C PHE A 78 14.52 -7.19 4.39
N GLN A 79 14.57 -6.08 3.67
CA GLN A 79 15.81 -5.36 3.40
C GLN A 79 15.87 -4.05 4.18
N ASP A 80 14.94 -3.13 3.91
CA ASP A 80 14.94 -1.81 4.52
C ASP A 80 13.52 -1.23 4.59
N HIS A 81 13.01 -1.01 5.80
CA HIS A 81 11.67 -0.45 6.05
C HIS A 81 11.60 1.06 5.81
N HIS A 82 12.74 1.73 5.58
CA HIS A 82 12.79 3.15 5.24
C HIS A 82 12.62 3.43 3.73
N TYR A 83 12.45 2.39 2.92
CA TYR A 83 12.24 2.47 1.48
C TYR A 83 11.13 1.51 1.02
N GLY A 84 10.54 1.74 -0.15
CA GLY A 84 9.54 0.86 -0.75
C GLY A 84 8.17 0.93 -0.09
N TYR A 85 7.69 2.14 0.19
CA TYR A 85 6.39 2.34 0.85
C TYR A 85 5.21 1.97 -0.05
N GLY A 86 5.39 1.97 -1.37
CA GLY A 86 4.35 1.64 -2.34
C GLY A 86 4.02 0.15 -2.37
N VAL A 87 2.90 -0.25 -1.77
CA VAL A 87 2.44 -1.65 -1.77
C VAL A 87 1.82 -2.08 -3.10
N SER A 88 0.91 -1.26 -3.65
CA SER A 88 0.20 -1.58 -4.90
C SER A 88 1.02 -1.22 -6.15
N THR A 89 1.73 -0.09 -6.09
CA THR A 89 2.64 0.38 -7.14
C THR A 89 3.78 1.19 -6.53
N PRO A 90 4.98 1.24 -7.14
CA PRO A 90 6.10 2.06 -6.69
C PRO A 90 6.00 3.53 -7.15
N PHE A 91 4.85 3.97 -7.68
CA PHE A 91 4.72 5.30 -8.31
C PHE A 91 5.12 6.44 -7.36
N TRP A 92 4.58 6.44 -6.15
CA TRP A 92 4.91 7.44 -5.14
C TRP A 92 6.34 7.30 -4.63
N ASP A 93 6.90 6.08 -4.61
CA ASP A 93 8.31 5.88 -4.26
C ASP A 93 9.26 6.55 -5.26
N HIS A 94 8.90 6.60 -6.54
CA HIS A 94 9.67 7.34 -7.54
C HIS A 94 9.59 8.86 -7.33
N ILE A 95 8.40 9.37 -7.01
CA ILE A 95 8.17 10.80 -6.76
C ILE A 95 8.94 11.27 -5.53
N PHE A 96 8.86 10.53 -4.43
CA PHE A 96 9.51 10.87 -3.16
C PHE A 96 10.92 10.30 -3.00
N ARG A 97 11.45 9.62 -4.03
CA ARG A 97 12.79 9.02 -4.08
C ARG A 97 13.04 7.98 -2.97
N THR A 98 12.02 7.19 -2.64
CA THR A 98 12.06 6.12 -1.64
C THR A 98 12.09 4.73 -2.27
N VAL A 99 12.54 4.59 -3.53
CA VAL A 99 12.65 3.28 -4.19
C VAL A 99 13.75 2.43 -3.53
N PRO A 100 13.49 1.15 -3.19
CA PRO A 100 14.51 0.27 -2.61
C PRO A 100 15.72 0.10 -3.53
N ARG A 101 16.93 0.09 -2.95
CA ARG A 101 18.15 -0.15 -3.72
C ARG A 101 18.11 -1.54 -4.37
N SER A 102 18.61 -1.61 -5.60
CA SER A 102 18.76 -2.87 -6.32
C SER A 102 19.85 -3.71 -5.67
N ARG A 103 19.64 -5.04 -5.57
CA ARG A 103 20.63 -6.03 -5.12
C ARG A 103 21.98 -5.95 -5.88
N LYS A 104 22.01 -5.33 -7.07
CA LYS A 104 23.26 -5.06 -7.81
C LYS A 104 24.14 -3.98 -7.14
N ALA A 105 23.57 -3.04 -6.41
CA ALA A 105 24.31 -1.97 -5.74
C ALA A 105 25.04 -2.46 -4.47
N ASP A 106 24.52 -3.52 -3.81
CA ASP A 106 25.11 -4.07 -2.58
C ASP A 106 26.27 -5.05 -2.86
N ARG A 107 26.43 -5.49 -4.11
CA ARG A 107 27.64 -6.19 -4.55
C ARG A 107 28.72 -5.15 -4.84
N LYS A 108 29.38 -4.66 -3.79
CA LYS A 108 30.66 -3.95 -3.94
C LYS A 108 31.63 -4.90 -4.66
N PRO A 109 32.31 -4.50 -5.75
CA PRO A 109 33.38 -5.32 -6.30
C PRO A 109 34.50 -5.38 -5.26
N SER A 110 34.88 -6.60 -4.88
CA SER A 110 36.06 -6.89 -4.06
C SER A 110 37.33 -6.57 -4.83
#